data_AF-A0A2N3DNY6-F1
#
_entry.id   AF-A0A2N3DNY6-F1
#
_cell.length_a   1.000
_cell.length_b   1.000
_cell.length_c   1.000
_cell.angle_alpha   90.00
_cell.angle_beta   90.00
_cell.angle_gamma   90.00
#
_symmetry.space_group_name_H-M   'P 1'
#
loop_
_entity.id
_entity.type
_entity.pdbx_description
1 polymer ?
#
loop_
_entity_poly.entity_id
_entity_poly.type
_entity_poly.pdbx_seq_one_letter_code
_entity_poly.pdbx_strand_id
1 'polypeptide(L)'
;MIVREYEKDEITVHKVPLYLMGGIVAISLALTASVTLGFFERTSVPAEARAAAGVEPVAQRTLRFFDEADGTVRVEDGATTEVLGRYGPGEGGFIRASVRSLVHQRRIRGHGPAVAFELT
;
A
#
# COMPACT_ATOMS: atom_id res chain seq x y z
N MET A 1 -62.22 -1.39 -16.35
CA MET A 1 -60.93 -1.24 -15.64
C MET A 1 -60.44 -2.64 -15.31
N ILE A 2 -59.50 -3.17 -16.10
CA ILE A 2 -59.00 -4.55 -15.92
C ILE A 2 -57.78 -4.47 -15.01
N VAL A 3 -57.90 -4.98 -13.78
CA VAL A 3 -56.78 -5.11 -12.85
C VAL A 3 -56.05 -6.40 -13.21
N ARG A 4 -54.88 -6.28 -13.82
CA ARG A 4 -53.93 -7.39 -14.01
C ARG A 4 -53.26 -7.64 -12.67
N GLU A 5 -53.63 -8.73 -12.00
CA GLU A 5 -52.94 -9.23 -10.83
C GLU A 5 -51.58 -9.78 -11.29
N TYR A 6 -50.50 -9.17 -10.84
CA TYR A 6 -49.15 -9.66 -11.09
C TYR A 6 -48.94 -10.87 -10.18
N GLU A 7 -48.98 -12.06 -10.77
CA GLU A 7 -48.52 -13.28 -10.10
C GLU A 7 -47.07 -13.03 -9.67
N LYS A 8 -46.79 -13.23 -8.38
CA LYS A 8 -45.43 -13.10 -7.84
C LYS A 8 -44.55 -14.09 -8.59
N ASP A 9 -43.78 -13.59 -9.55
CA ASP A 9 -42.68 -14.34 -10.16
C ASP A 9 -41.74 -14.71 -9.01
N GLU A 10 -41.85 -15.94 -8.53
CA GLU A 10 -40.95 -16.49 -7.55
C GLU A 10 -39.60 -16.62 -8.24
N ILE A 11 -38.71 -15.65 -8.01
CA ILE A 11 -37.35 -15.65 -8.54
C ILE A 11 -36.62 -16.87 -7.95
N THR A 12 -36.76 -18.00 -8.62
CA THR A 12 -36.11 -19.25 -8.27
C THR A 12 -34.66 -19.17 -8.75
N VAL A 13 -33.83 -18.50 -7.97
CA VAL A 13 -32.38 -18.50 -8.20
C VAL A 13 -31.85 -19.93 -8.08
N HIS A 14 -31.10 -20.36 -9.10
CA HIS A 14 -30.49 -21.68 -9.09
C HIS A 14 -29.48 -21.74 -7.93
N LYS A 15 -29.69 -22.67 -7.00
CA LYS A 15 -28.89 -22.77 -5.75
C LYS A 15 -27.43 -23.12 -6.03
N VAL A 16 -27.16 -23.82 -7.14
CA VAL A 16 -25.80 -24.23 -7.54
C VAL A 16 -24.86 -23.02 -7.71
N PRO A 17 -25.19 -22.00 -8.54
CA PRO A 17 -24.43 -20.75 -8.58
C PRO A 17 -24.18 -20.11 -7.21
N LEU A 18 -25.18 -20.11 -6.31
CA LEU A 18 -25.04 -19.52 -4.98
C LEU A 18 -24.02 -20.28 -4.12
N TYR A 19 -24.06 -21.61 -4.14
CA TYR A 19 -23.06 -22.44 -3.45
C TYR A 19 -21.66 -22.27 -4.03
N LEU A 20 -21.52 -22.15 -5.36
CA LEU A 20 -20.24 -21.90 -6.00
C LEU A 20 -19.67 -20.53 -5.59
N MET A 21 -20.49 -19.48 -5.57
CA MET A 21 -20.08 -18.15 -5.09
C MET A 21 -19.64 -18.20 -3.62
N GLY A 22 -20.42 -18.85 -2.76
CA GLY A 22 -20.04 -19.05 -1.36
C GLY A 22 -18.74 -19.85 -1.20
N GLY A 23 -18.54 -20.88 -2.03
CA GLY A 23 -17.32 -21.69 -2.06
C GLY A 23 -16.09 -20.88 -2.43
N ILE A 24 -16.17 -20.03 -3.45
CA ILE A 24 -15.05 -19.16 -3.85
C ILE A 24 -14.67 -18.21 -2.71
N VAL A 25 -15.66 -17.60 -2.05
CA VAL A 25 -15.42 -16.72 -0.90
C VAL A 25 -14.78 -17.49 0.25
N ALA A 26 -15.31 -18.67 0.60
CA ALA A 26 -14.78 -19.50 1.66
C ALA A 26 -13.32 -19.93 1.39
N ILE A 27 -13.01 -20.36 0.17
CA ILE A 27 -11.63 -20.74 -0.23
C ILE A 27 -10.70 -19.52 -0.14
N SER A 28 -11.14 -18.35 -0.61
CA SER A 28 -10.34 -17.12 -0.57
C SER A 28 -10.00 -16.71 0.87
N LEU A 29 -10.99 -16.77 1.76
CA LEU A 29 -10.80 -16.50 3.19
C LEU A 29 -9.90 -17.54 3.86
N ALA A 30 -10.09 -18.83 3.54
CA ALA A 30 -9.27 -19.90 4.08
C ALA A 30 -7.79 -19.73 3.69
N LEU A 31 -7.49 -19.50 2.41
CA LEU A 31 -6.13 -19.26 1.92
C LEU A 31 -5.50 -18.03 2.60
N THR A 32 -6.26 -16.93 2.70
CA THR A 32 -5.80 -15.70 3.35
C THR A 32 -5.50 -15.93 4.83
N ALA A 33 -6.39 -16.64 5.54
CA ALA A 33 -6.21 -16.99 6.95
C ALA A 33 -5.01 -17.91 7.14
N SER A 34 -4.78 -18.89 6.26
CA SER A 34 -3.63 -19.79 6.35
C SER A 34 -2.29 -19.04 6.26
N VAL A 35 -2.16 -18.06 5.37
CA VAL A 35 -0.95 -17.20 5.28
C VAL A 35 -0.86 -16.21 6.44
N THR A 36 -2.01 -15.69 6.91
CA THR A 36 -2.04 -14.68 7.99
C THR A 36 -1.70 -15.29 9.35
N LEU A 37 -2.19 -16.49 9.62
CA LEU A 37 -1.94 -17.25 10.86
C LEU A 37 -0.59 -17.99 10.85
N GLY A 38 0.15 -17.96 9.74
CA GLY A 38 1.50 -18.53 9.65
C GLY A 38 1.55 -20.03 9.35
N PHE A 39 0.46 -20.63 8.85
CA PHE A 39 0.49 -22.02 8.36
C PHE A 39 1.30 -22.19 7.07
N PHE A 40 1.46 -21.10 6.30
CA PHE A 40 2.34 -21.02 5.13
C PHE A 40 3.29 -19.84 5.26
N GLU A 41 4.50 -19.98 4.72
CA GLU A 41 5.50 -18.91 4.67
C GLU A 41 5.05 -17.76 3.74
N ARG A 42 5.38 -16.52 4.11
CA ARG A 42 5.13 -15.35 3.26
C ARG A 42 6.25 -15.20 2.24
N THR A 43 6.07 -15.77 1.05
CA THR A 43 7.07 -15.71 -0.04
C THR A 43 7.39 -14.29 -0.54
N SER A 44 6.57 -13.28 -0.23
CA SER A 44 6.70 -11.93 -0.78
C SER A 44 7.13 -10.88 0.23
N VAL A 45 8.05 -11.20 1.15
CA VAL A 45 8.70 -10.19 2.00
C VAL A 45 9.99 -9.73 1.29
N PRO A 46 10.04 -8.52 0.71
CA PRO A 46 11.20 -8.09 -0.09
C PRO A 46 12.50 -8.04 0.71
N ALA A 47 12.44 -7.80 2.02
CA ALA A 47 13.62 -7.81 2.89
C ALA A 47 14.21 -9.23 3.02
N GLU A 48 13.36 -10.24 3.25
CA GLU A 48 13.79 -11.64 3.35
C GLU A 48 14.31 -12.16 2.01
N ALA A 49 13.66 -11.80 0.89
CA ALA A 49 14.13 -12.15 -0.44
C ALA A 49 15.51 -11.56 -0.76
N ARG A 50 15.77 -10.30 -0.38
CA ARG A 50 17.10 -9.67 -0.54
C ARG A 50 18.16 -10.35 0.34
N ALA A 51 17.82 -10.66 1.60
CA ALA A 51 18.71 -11.36 2.50
C ALA A 51 19.07 -12.77 1.99
N ALA A 52 18.08 -13.53 1.52
CA ALA A 52 18.30 -14.85 0.93
C ALA A 52 19.17 -14.81 -0.34
N ALA A 53 19.06 -13.73 -1.12
CA ALA A 53 19.88 -13.50 -2.30
C ALA A 53 21.27 -12.90 -1.98
N GLY A 54 21.57 -12.62 -0.71
CA GLY A 54 22.82 -11.94 -0.30
C GLY A 54 22.96 -10.54 -0.88
N VAL A 55 21.85 -9.87 -1.17
CA VAL A 55 21.82 -8.52 -1.76
C VAL A 55 21.91 -7.50 -0.63
N GLU A 56 23.09 -6.93 -0.45
CA GLU A 56 23.35 -5.85 0.48
C GLU A 56 23.10 -4.47 -0.16
N PRO A 57 22.57 -3.51 0.59
CA PRO A 57 22.39 -2.15 0.11
C PRO A 57 23.75 -1.49 -0.14
N VAL A 58 23.93 -0.92 -1.33
CA VAL A 58 25.18 -0.24 -1.72
C VAL A 58 25.35 1.08 -0.96
N ALA A 59 24.25 1.73 -0.61
CA ALA A 59 24.23 2.95 0.18
C ALA A 59 22.93 3.05 0.96
N GLN A 60 23.01 3.65 2.14
CA GLN A 60 21.85 4.03 2.93
C GLN A 60 21.96 5.51 3.25
N ARG A 61 20.87 6.27 3.07
CA ARG A 61 20.81 7.67 3.43
C ARG A 61 19.54 8.00 4.18
N THR A 62 19.72 8.86 5.16
CA THR A 62 18.62 9.46 5.92
C THR A 62 18.21 10.74 5.21
N LEU A 63 16.93 10.90 4.85
CA LEU A 63 16.42 12.03 4.08
C LEU A 63 15.22 12.72 4.75
N ARG A 64 15.14 14.04 4.62
CA ARG A 64 13.97 14.84 4.97
C ARG A 64 13.39 15.53 3.74
N PHE A 65 12.08 15.64 3.71
CA PHE A 65 11.33 16.26 2.61
C PHE A 65 10.49 17.40 3.15
N PHE A 66 10.51 18.52 2.45
CA PHE A 66 9.77 19.73 2.80
C PHE A 66 9.01 20.23 1.59
N ASP A 67 7.74 20.57 1.79
CA ASP A 67 6.97 21.32 0.82
C ASP A 67 7.19 22.82 1.09
N GLU A 68 7.69 23.53 0.09
CA GLU A 68 7.90 24.98 0.14
C GLU A 68 6.65 25.73 -0.34
N ALA A 69 6.54 27.02 0.00
CA ALA A 69 5.33 27.81 -0.23
C ALA A 69 4.99 28.02 -1.72
N ASP A 70 5.98 27.90 -2.60
CA ASP A 70 5.86 27.99 -4.06
C ASP A 70 5.48 26.65 -4.72
N GLY A 71 5.31 25.58 -3.92
CA GLY A 71 5.05 24.23 -4.41
C GLY A 71 6.30 23.43 -4.76
N THR A 72 7.49 23.96 -4.48
CA THR A 72 8.76 23.26 -4.61
C THR A 72 8.91 22.21 -3.51
N VAL A 73 9.41 21.02 -3.87
CA VAL A 73 9.79 19.98 -2.89
C VAL A 73 11.29 20.05 -2.67
N ARG A 74 11.70 20.37 -1.44
CA ARG A 74 13.10 20.37 -1.03
C ARG A 74 13.47 19.08 -0.32
N VAL A 75 14.56 18.48 -0.75
CA VAL A 75 15.14 17.27 -0.16
C VAL A 75 16.41 17.65 0.58
N GLU A 76 16.45 17.33 1.86
CA GLU A 76 17.62 17.51 2.72
C GLU A 76 18.18 16.16 3.15
N ASP A 77 19.48 16.12 3.39
CA ASP A 77 20.10 15.08 4.20
C ASP A 77 19.60 15.18 5.65
N GLY A 78 19.16 14.06 6.21
CA GLY A 78 18.58 14.00 7.54
C GLY A 78 19.58 14.19 8.67
N ALA A 79 20.87 13.96 8.42
CA ALA A 79 21.95 14.14 9.39
C ALA A 79 22.61 15.52 9.26
N THR A 80 22.95 15.95 8.05
CA THR A 80 23.72 17.19 7.82
C THR A 80 22.86 18.41 7.50
N THR A 81 21.56 18.24 7.22
CA THR A 81 20.64 19.29 6.72
C THR A 81 21.08 19.92 5.39
N GLU A 82 22.03 19.30 4.69
CA GLU A 82 22.45 19.72 3.36
C GLU A 82 21.31 19.54 2.36
N VAL A 83 21.08 20.54 1.51
CA VAL A 83 20.07 20.45 0.45
C VAL A 83 20.61 19.58 -0.68
N LEU A 84 20.07 18.38 -0.81
CA LEU A 84 20.45 17.41 -1.84
C LEU A 84 19.71 17.66 -3.16
N GLY A 85 18.57 18.34 -3.12
CA GLY A 85 17.83 18.69 -4.32
C GLY A 85 16.59 19.54 -4.05
N ARG A 86 16.13 20.23 -5.10
CA ARG A 86 14.85 20.96 -5.15
C ARG A 86 14.12 20.59 -6.43
N TYR A 87 12.83 20.35 -6.33
CA TYR A 87 11.98 19.95 -7.45
C TYR A 87 10.78 20.89 -7.53
N GLY A 88 10.74 21.72 -8.56
CA GLY A 88 9.70 22.74 -8.69
C GLY A 88 8.32 22.19 -9.05
N PRO A 89 7.35 23.08 -9.29
CA PRO A 89 6.06 22.72 -9.86
C PRO A 89 6.24 22.02 -11.23
N GLY A 90 5.55 20.90 -11.43
CA GLY A 90 5.69 20.07 -12.64
C GLY A 90 6.86 19.08 -12.63
N GLU A 91 7.80 19.21 -11.69
CA GLU A 91 8.95 18.30 -11.53
C GLU A 91 8.78 17.38 -10.32
N GLY A 92 9.49 16.25 -10.26
CA GLY A 92 9.49 15.42 -9.04
C GLY A 92 8.13 14.76 -8.72
N GLY A 93 7.28 14.51 -9.73
CA GLY A 93 6.01 13.82 -9.56
C GLY A 93 6.15 12.44 -8.88
N PHE A 94 7.20 11.69 -9.25
CA PHE A 94 7.56 10.44 -8.58
C PHE A 94 7.89 10.64 -7.10
N ILE A 95 8.68 11.67 -6.77
CA ILE A 95 9.07 11.96 -5.39
C ILE A 95 7.83 12.26 -4.55
N ARG A 96 6.92 13.12 -5.02
CA ARG A 96 5.68 13.44 -4.30
C ARG A 96 4.79 12.21 -4.10
N ALA A 97 4.64 11.38 -5.12
CA ALA A 97 3.84 10.16 -5.02
C ALA A 97 4.44 9.17 -4.00
N SER A 98 5.75 8.93 -4.08
CA SER A 98 6.47 8.03 -3.17
C SER A 98 6.48 8.55 -1.74
N VAL A 99 6.82 9.83 -1.53
CA VAL A 99 6.86 10.46 -0.19
C VAL A 99 5.48 10.45 0.45
N ARG A 100 4.39 10.64 -0.29
CA ARG A 100 3.03 10.56 0.27
C ARG A 100 2.74 9.21 0.90
N SER A 101 3.13 8.12 0.24
CA SER A 101 3.00 6.76 0.78
C SER A 101 3.88 6.57 2.03
N LEU A 102 5.13 7.04 1.99
CA LEU A 102 6.05 6.96 3.12
C LEU A 102 5.58 7.77 4.33
N VAL A 103 5.08 8.98 4.13
CA VAL A 103 4.50 9.84 5.18
C VAL A 103 3.28 9.17 5.80
N HIS A 104 2.43 8.55 4.98
CA HIS A 104 1.28 7.79 5.48
C HIS A 104 1.71 6.64 6.40
N GLN A 105 2.69 5.84 5.98
CA GLN A 105 3.26 4.77 6.81
C GLN A 105 3.90 5.29 8.10
N ARG A 106 4.67 6.38 8.02
CA ARG A 106 5.29 7.05 9.17
C ARG A 106 4.23 7.50 10.20
N ARG A 107 3.12 8.04 9.72
CA ARG A 107 1.99 8.45 10.57
C ARG A 107 1.30 7.26 11.23
N ILE A 108 1.07 6.15 10.52
CA ILE A 108 0.51 4.92 11.10
C ILE A 108 1.37 4.41 12.26
N ARG A 109 2.69 4.57 12.17
CA ARG A 109 3.65 4.21 13.22
C ARG A 109 3.78 5.23 14.36
N GLY A 110 2.98 6.30 14.36
CA GLY A 110 2.98 7.33 15.40
C GLY A 110 4.15 8.32 15.31
N HIS A 111 4.87 8.36 14.20
CA HIS A 111 6.02 9.26 14.04
C HIS A 111 5.61 10.58 13.37
N GLY A 112 6.19 11.68 13.86
CA GLY A 112 5.97 13.03 13.34
C GLY A 112 6.92 13.42 12.20
N PRO A 113 6.78 14.64 11.65
CA PRO A 113 7.59 15.14 10.54
C PRO A 113 9.10 15.20 10.79
N ALA A 114 9.52 15.36 12.06
CA ALA A 114 10.91 15.45 12.47
C ALA A 114 11.71 14.15 12.26
N VAL A 115 11.03 13.00 12.24
CA VAL A 115 11.65 11.70 12.01
C VAL A 115 11.97 11.57 10.53
N ALA A 116 13.24 11.54 10.18
CA ALA A 116 13.69 11.40 8.81
C ALA A 116 13.44 9.98 8.26
N PHE A 117 13.42 9.84 6.93
CA PHE A 117 13.27 8.54 6.27
C PHE A 117 14.63 7.92 6.02
N GLU A 118 14.75 6.61 6.25
CA GLU A 118 15.92 5.86 5.82
C GLU A 118 15.64 5.15 4.52
N LEU A 119 16.42 5.47 3.48
CA LEU A 119 16.31 4.86 2.16
C LEU A 119 17.60 4.09 1.85
N THR A 120 17.44 2.89 1.32
CA THR A 120 18.47 1.90 0.97
C THR A 120 18.35 1.48 -0.48
#